data_AF-A0A7J5C915-F1
#
_entry.id   AF-A0A7J5C915-F1
#
_cell.length_a   1.000
_cell.length_b   1.000
_cell.length_c   1.000
_cell.angle_alpha   90.00
_cell.angle_beta   90.00
_cell.angle_gamma   90.00
#
_symmetry.space_group_name_H-M   'P 1'
#
loop_
_entity.id
_entity.type
_entity.pdbx_description
1 polymer ?
#
loop_
_entity_poly.entity_id
_entity_poly.type
_entity_poly.pdbx_seq_one_letter_code
_entity_poly.pdbx_strand_id
1 'polypeptide(L)'
;MTGAVRKLSISVPPDVAERLEREPNASAFLVHAARALMRREALDAELAHRGVTVTEEGVARARAARAAVDVAWPAERYQAIRDRARQVAADGEDLAARVTAA
;
A
#
# COMPACT_ATOMS: atom_id res chain seq x y z
N MET A 1 2.91 24.21 -3.71
CA MET A 1 1.83 24.54 -4.66
C MET A 1 0.58 23.76 -4.26
N THR A 2 -0.40 24.39 -3.64
CA THR A 2 -1.72 23.78 -3.42
C THR A 2 -2.48 23.85 -4.75
N GLY A 3 -2.54 22.73 -5.47
CA GLY A 3 -3.32 22.62 -6.70
C GLY A 3 -4.82 22.88 -6.43
N ALA A 4 -5.57 23.26 -7.47
CA ALA A 4 -7.00 23.52 -7.36
C ALA A 4 -7.73 22.28 -6.78
N VAL A 5 -8.40 22.47 -5.63
CA VAL A 5 -9.19 21.42 -4.99
C VAL A 5 -10.65 21.59 -5.39
N ARG A 6 -11.30 20.51 -5.82
CA ARG A 6 -12.74 20.49 -6.10
C ARG A 6 -13.48 19.82 -4.94
N LYS A 7 -14.46 20.51 -4.35
CA LYS A 7 -15.32 19.93 -3.33
C LYS A 7 -16.33 18.99 -3.97
N LEU A 8 -16.47 17.79 -3.40
CA LEU A 8 -17.49 16.82 -3.77
C LEU A 8 -18.44 16.63 -2.58
N SER A 9 -19.73 16.53 -2.85
CA SER A 9 -20.75 16.17 -1.87
C SER A 9 -21.38 14.86 -2.35
N ILE A 10 -21.39 13.85 -1.48
CA ILE A 10 -21.89 12.51 -1.80
C ILE A 10 -22.83 12.04 -0.70
N SER A 11 -23.85 11.29 -1.08
CA SER A 11 -24.66 10.52 -0.14
C SER A 11 -24.02 9.15 0.04
N VAL A 12 -23.93 8.68 1.27
CA VAL A 12 -23.36 7.36 1.61
C VAL A 12 -24.37 6.56 2.44
N PRO A 13 -24.29 5.22 2.42
CA PRO A 13 -25.07 4.37 3.30
C PRO A 13 -24.87 4.71 4.80
N PRO A 14 -25.87 4.47 5.67
CA PRO A 14 -25.80 4.84 7.09
C PRO A 14 -24.61 4.24 7.84
N ASP A 15 -24.29 2.97 7.61
CA ASP A 15 -23.15 2.28 8.21
C ASP A 15 -21.81 2.91 7.80
N VAL A 16 -21.71 3.38 6.56
CA VAL A 16 -20.52 4.10 6.06
C VAL A 16 -20.45 5.49 6.68
N ALA A 17 -21.57 6.20 6.82
CA ALA A 17 -21.63 7.50 7.49
C ALA A 17 -21.13 7.39 8.94
N GLU A 18 -21.68 6.44 9.71
CA GLU A 18 -21.26 6.19 11.10
C GLU A 18 -19.76 5.88 11.22
N ARG A 19 -19.21 5.11 10.26
CA ARG A 19 -17.78 4.79 10.24
C ARG A 19 -16.92 6.02 9.96
N LEU A 20 -17.35 6.88 9.03
CA LEU A 20 -16.64 8.10 8.66
C LEU A 20 -16.72 9.18 9.75
N GLU A 21 -17.83 9.24 10.49
CA GLU A 21 -17.99 10.15 11.64
C GLU A 21 -17.00 9.84 12.77
N ARG A 22 -16.54 8.59 12.90
CA ARG A 22 -15.49 8.19 13.86
C ARG A 22 -14.08 8.58 13.41
N GLU A 23 -13.88 8.96 12.15
CA GLU A 23 -12.58 9.38 11.64
C GLU A 23 -12.29 10.84 12.05
N PRO A 24 -11.09 11.15 12.57
CA PRO A 24 -10.69 12.52 12.86
C PRO A 24 -10.78 13.45 11.63
N ASN A 25 -10.62 12.89 10.43
CA ASN A 25 -10.82 13.59 9.16
C ASN A 25 -11.33 12.64 8.07
N ALA A 26 -12.65 12.57 7.92
CA ALA A 26 -13.33 11.74 6.93
C ALA A 26 -12.86 12.02 5.48
N SER A 27 -12.64 13.29 5.12
CA SER A 27 -12.23 13.65 3.76
C SER A 27 -10.83 13.15 3.43
N ALA A 28 -9.88 13.26 4.36
CA ALA A 28 -8.53 12.73 4.20
C ALA A 28 -8.57 11.21 4.10
N PHE A 29 -9.33 10.53 4.97
CA PHE A 29 -9.53 9.09 4.92
C PHE A 29 -10.03 8.62 3.55
N LEU A 30 -11.08 9.27 3.01
CA LEU A 30 -11.63 8.95 1.70
C LEU A 30 -10.63 9.21 0.57
N VAL A 31 -9.88 10.32 0.61
CA VAL A 31 -8.84 10.61 -0.38
C VAL A 31 -7.74 9.56 -0.35
N HIS A 32 -7.32 9.10 0.84
CA HIS A 32 -6.33 8.03 0.97
C HIS A 32 -6.85 6.71 0.41
N ALA A 33 -8.09 6.34 0.72
CA ALA A 33 -8.73 5.14 0.19
C ALA A 33 -8.85 5.18 -1.34
N ALA A 34 -9.31 6.31 -1.91
CA ALA A 34 -9.41 6.51 -3.34
C ALA A 34 -8.05 6.39 -4.04
N ARG A 35 -7.01 7.04 -3.49
CA ARG A 35 -5.65 6.91 -4.03
C ARG A 35 -5.10 5.49 -3.93
N ALA A 36 -5.43 4.74 -2.88
CA ALA A 36 -5.04 3.35 -2.75
C ALA A 36 -5.71 2.47 -3.82
N LEU A 37 -6.99 2.71 -4.09
CA LEU A 37 -7.72 2.05 -5.18
C LEU A 37 -7.09 2.36 -6.54
N MET A 38 -6.86 3.63 -6.86
CA MET A 38 -6.23 4.04 -8.12
C MET A 38 -4.86 3.39 -8.34
N ARG A 39 -4.02 3.30 -7.29
CA ARG A 39 -2.71 2.62 -7.39
C ARG A 39 -2.86 1.13 -7.68
N ARG A 40 -3.84 0.47 -7.07
CA ARG A 40 -4.13 -0.94 -7.32
C ARG A 40 -4.60 -1.15 -8.75
N GLU A 41 -5.55 -0.34 -9.23
CA GLU A 41 -6.05 -0.41 -10.62
C GLU A 41 -4.92 -0.19 -11.63
N ALA A 42 -4.03 0.77 -11.38
CA ALA A 42 -2.86 0.99 -12.23
C ALA A 42 -1.90 -0.21 -12.25
N LEU A 43 -1.67 -0.86 -11.10
CA LEU A 43 -0.86 -2.07 -11.02
C LEU A 43 -1.53 -3.23 -11.78
N ASP A 44 -2.83 -3.44 -11.58
CA ASP A 44 -3.59 -4.49 -12.25
C ASP A 44 -3.53 -4.30 -13.78
N ALA A 45 -3.63 -3.06 -14.26
CA ALA A 45 -3.47 -2.72 -15.68
C ALA A 45 -2.06 -3.00 -16.21
N GLU A 46 -1.01 -2.65 -15.47
CA GLU A 46 0.38 -2.93 -15.84
C GLU A 46 0.67 -4.43 -15.91
N LEU A 47 0.16 -5.21 -14.94
CA LEU A 47 0.30 -6.66 -14.94
C LEU A 47 -0.41 -7.29 -16.14
N ALA A 48 -1.64 -6.85 -16.42
CA ALA A 48 -2.40 -7.31 -17.58
C ALA A 48 -1.68 -6.97 -18.90
N HIS A 49 -1.09 -5.77 -19.00
CA HIS A 49 -0.29 -5.37 -20.17
C HIS A 49 0.89 -6.32 -20.42
N ARG A 50 1.49 -6.85 -19.35
CA ARG A 50 2.56 -7.86 -19.41
C ARG A 50 2.07 -9.30 -19.58
N GLY A 51 0.77 -9.51 -19.78
CA GLY A 51 0.17 -10.83 -19.91
C GLY A 51 0.01 -11.59 -18.59
N VAL A 52 0.11 -10.90 -17.45
CA VAL A 52 -0.10 -11.49 -16.13
C VAL A 52 -1.52 -11.20 -15.66
N THR A 53 -2.37 -12.23 -15.65
CA THR A 53 -3.74 -12.12 -15.15
C THR A 53 -3.80 -12.41 -13.65
N VAL A 54 -4.28 -11.45 -12.85
CA VAL A 54 -4.55 -11.63 -11.43
C VAL A 54 -5.95 -12.23 -11.27
N THR A 55 -6.05 -13.51 -10.90
CA THR A 55 -7.35 -14.18 -10.66
C THR A 55 -7.72 -14.17 -9.18
N GLU A 56 -9.02 -14.29 -8.88
CA GLU A 56 -9.51 -14.37 -7.51
C GLU A 56 -8.93 -15.58 -6.75
N GLU A 57 -8.83 -16.74 -7.40
CA GLU A 57 -8.22 -17.93 -6.82
C GLU A 57 -6.73 -17.74 -6.55
N GLY A 58 -6.03 -17.04 -7.46
CA GLY A 58 -4.64 -16.65 -7.27
C GLY A 58 -4.46 -15.75 -6.05
N VAL A 59 -5.31 -14.75 -5.90
CA VAL A 59 -5.33 -13.85 -4.74
C VAL A 59 -5.64 -14.62 -3.45
N ALA A 60 -6.63 -15.52 -3.47
CA ALA A 60 -7.00 -16.32 -2.31
C ALA A 60 -5.83 -17.22 -1.85
N ARG A 61 -5.16 -17.90 -2.79
CA ARG A 61 -3.97 -18.72 -2.49
C ARG A 61 -2.83 -17.87 -1.94
N ALA A 62 -2.56 -16.71 -2.53
CA ALA A 62 -1.52 -15.80 -2.05
C ALA A 62 -1.81 -15.30 -0.62
N ARG A 63 -3.07 -14.96 -0.31
CA ARG A 63 -3.49 -14.57 1.04
C ARG A 63 -3.32 -15.70 2.04
N ALA A 64 -3.74 -16.93 1.69
CA ALA A 64 -3.56 -18.10 2.56
C ALA A 64 -2.09 -18.38 2.83
N ALA A 65 -1.23 -18.33 1.80
CA ALA A 65 0.21 -18.48 1.96
C ALA A 65 0.79 -17.40 2.88
N ARG A 66 0.36 -16.14 2.73
CA ARG A 66 0.81 -15.04 3.59
C ARG A 66 0.40 -15.26 5.05
N ALA A 67 -0.86 -15.63 5.30
CA ALA A 67 -1.36 -15.90 6.64
C ALA A 67 -0.61 -17.08 7.30
N ALA A 68 -0.28 -18.13 6.55
CA ALA A 68 0.53 -19.23 7.06
C ALA A 68 1.93 -18.78 7.49
N VAL A 69 2.56 -17.85 6.75
CA VAL A 69 3.83 -17.24 7.13
C VAL A 69 3.68 -16.38 8.39
N ASP A 70 2.60 -15.61 8.51
CA ASP A 70 2.31 -14.80 9.71
C ASP A 70 2.14 -15.67 10.97
N VAL A 71 1.54 -16.84 10.85
CA VAL A 71 1.41 -17.81 11.96
C VAL A 71 2.75 -18.51 12.26
N ALA A 72 3.48 -18.92 11.24
CA ALA A 72 4.69 -19.73 11.41
C ALA A 72 5.91 -18.92 11.89
N TRP A 73 5.94 -17.62 11.63
CA TRP A 73 7.13 -16.80 11.87
C TRP A 73 7.02 -16.02 13.19
N PRO A 74 7.98 -16.21 14.12
CA PRO A 74 8.00 -15.45 15.36
C PRO A 74 8.34 -13.98 15.10
N ALA A 75 7.90 -13.08 15.99
CA ALA A 75 8.00 -11.63 15.80
C ALA A 75 9.45 -11.15 15.62
N GLU A 76 10.40 -11.81 16.26
CA GLU A 76 11.83 -11.53 16.19
C GLU A 76 12.37 -11.72 14.77
N ARG A 77 11.84 -12.71 14.05
CA ARG A 77 12.21 -12.96 12.64
C ARG A 77 11.75 -11.81 11.75
N TYR A 78 10.56 -11.27 11.99
CA TYR A 78 10.08 -10.10 11.25
C TYR A 78 10.94 -8.86 11.51
N GLN A 79 11.36 -8.63 12.75
CA GLN A 79 12.25 -7.51 13.07
C GLN A 79 13.62 -7.69 12.41
N ALA A 80 14.21 -8.87 12.48
CA ALA A 80 15.50 -9.15 11.84
C ALA A 80 15.47 -8.89 10.32
N ILE A 81 14.38 -9.27 9.63
CA ILE A 81 14.21 -8.99 8.19
C ILE A 81 14.03 -7.48 7.94
N ARG A 82 13.25 -6.79 8.78
CA ARG A 82 13.05 -5.34 8.66
C ARG A 82 14.35 -4.57 8.88
N ASP A 83 15.14 -4.95 9.87
CA ASP A 83 16.41 -4.31 10.18
C ASP A 83 17.42 -4.52 9.05
N ARG A 84 17.47 -5.74 8.49
CA ARG A 84 18.27 -6.02 7.30
C ARG A 84 17.83 -5.19 6.09
N ALA A 85 16.52 -5.06 5.86
CA ALA A 85 16.01 -4.24 4.77
C ALA A 85 16.38 -2.75 4.94
N ARG A 86 16.33 -2.24 6.17
CA ARG A 86 16.73 -0.86 6.50
C ARG A 86 18.23 -0.63 6.27
N GLN A 87 19.07 -1.59 6.67
CA GLN A 87 20.51 -1.54 6.43
C GLN A 87 20.83 -1.49 4.93
N VAL A 88 20.23 -2.39 4.14
CA VAL A 88 20.42 -2.39 2.68
C VAL A 88 20.00 -1.08 2.02
N ALA A 89 18.91 -0.46 2.49
CA ALA A 89 18.47 0.84 1.97
C ALA A 89 19.46 1.96 2.31
N ALA A 90 19.97 2.01 3.54
CA ALA A 90 20.96 2.99 3.97
C ALA A 90 22.30 2.82 3.22
N ASP A 91 22.76 1.59 3.06
CA ASP A 91 24.00 1.29 2.33
C ASP A 91 23.88 1.66 0.84
N GLY A 92 22.70 1.48 0.24
CA GLY A 92 22.41 1.89 -1.13
C GLY A 92 22.40 3.41 -1.33
N GLU A 93 21.88 4.17 -0.35
CA GLU A 93 21.93 5.64 -0.36
C GLU A 93 23.36 6.17 -0.22
N ASP A 94 24.18 5.57 0.65
CA ASP A 94 25.60 5.94 0.82
C ASP A 94 26.42 5.67 -0.45
N LEU A 95 26.16 4.54 -1.12
CA LEU A 95 26.77 4.23 -2.41
C LEU A 95 26.39 5.25 -3.49
N ALA A 96 25.11 5.63 -3.57
CA ALA A 96 24.63 6.62 -4.53
C ALA A 96 25.25 8.02 -4.30
N ALA A 97 25.41 8.42 -3.03
CA ALA A 97 26.04 9.69 -2.65
C ALA A 97 27.54 9.73 -3.00
N ARG A 98 28.26 8.62 -2.83
CA ARG A 98 29.69 8.51 -3.19
C ARG A 98 29.93 8.57 -4.70
N VAL A 99 29.01 8.02 -5.50
CA VAL A 99 29.09 8.05 -6.97
C VAL A 99 28.79 9.46 -7.53
N THR A 100 27.97 10.26 -6.84
CA THR A 100 27.66 11.63 -7.27
C THR A 100 28.68 12.67 -6.80
N ALA A 101 29.54 12.33 -5.83
CA ALA A 101 30.61 13.20 -5.33
C ALA A 101 31.97 13.00 -6.02
N ALA A 102 32.08 12.04 -6.94
CA ALA A 102 33.27 11.76 -7.76
C ALA A 102 33.10 12.31 -9.19
#